data_AF-W6A6T7-F1
#
_entry.id   AF-W6A6T7-F1
#
_cell.length_a   1.000
_cell.length_b   1.000
_cell.length_c   1.000
_cell.angle_alpha   90.00
_cell.angle_beta   90.00
_cell.angle_gamma   90.00
#
_symmetry.space_group_name_H-M   'P 1'
#
loop_
_entity.id
_entity.type
_entity.pdbx_description
1 polymer ?
#
loop_
_entity_poly.entity_id
_entity_poly.type
_entity_poly.pdbx_seq_one_letter_code
_entity_poly.pdbx_strand_id
1 'polypeptide(L)'
;MNEKQLKIQNEIDKLKQVDFSSLEQSHGFMADGIVGGFKSAIHKMHYTFVKQILLGILSGIIIGFGYVACLIAMLGLPEHWAGFGNVMLGIFFPGCIILITFLGGGLYTSHVVATIPMFKKTVYVSDYLKGIFGVMLGNFAGTLIFVMIFAMAGGLDMKINDIGIFEKAYDMGLHKLYRFESSKTFSAVVLSVLAALTSGILCNIMVSATLPLTSSSKHPVGALFVIIFPITFFAMSGYQHGPANTFFFWSMIVSNIFPPEMGENSILHNEPQILDVVYFFFINLIPTFIGNWIGGAIFLPGLLHLINKEYTDVFFKKARLEFLEEKMTRITTKLNNKANKSTKTSK
;
A
#
# COMPACT_ATOMS: atom_id res chain seq x y z
N MET A 1 30.08 4.20 -30.38
CA MET A 1 28.83 4.39 -29.60
C MET A 1 27.79 5.03 -30.49
N ASN A 2 26.51 4.63 -30.41
CA ASN A 2 25.43 5.35 -31.09
C ASN A 2 25.04 6.62 -30.32
N GLU A 3 24.24 7.50 -30.95
CA GLU A 3 23.82 8.78 -30.36
C GLU A 3 23.18 8.63 -28.97
N LYS A 4 22.40 7.56 -28.77
CA LYS A 4 21.76 7.25 -27.48
C LYS A 4 22.77 6.88 -26.40
N GLN A 5 23.80 6.10 -26.73
CA GLN A 5 24.90 5.76 -25.82
C GLN A 5 25.72 7.01 -25.47
N LEU A 6 25.99 7.88 -26.44
CA LEU A 6 26.72 9.13 -26.21
C LEU A 6 25.96 10.04 -25.25
N LYS A 7 24.64 10.19 -25.42
CA LYS A 7 23.79 10.96 -24.48
C LYS A 7 23.85 10.40 -23.06
N ILE A 8 23.80 9.07 -22.90
CA ILE A 8 23.90 8.44 -21.57
C ILE A 8 25.28 8.67 -20.96
N GLN A 9 26.35 8.48 -21.74
CA GLN A 9 27.72 8.67 -21.25
C GLN A 9 27.97 10.12 -20.81
N ASN A 10 27.53 11.09 -21.62
CA ASN A 10 27.65 12.51 -21.28
C ASN A 10 26.88 12.86 -19.98
N GLU A 11 25.74 12.20 -19.71
CA GLU A 11 25.00 12.38 -18.45
C GLU A 11 25.75 11.75 -17.26
N ILE A 12 26.34 10.55 -17.45
CA ILE A 12 27.20 9.89 -16.45
C ILE A 12 28.39 10.78 -16.09
N ASP A 13 29.11 11.30 -17.09
CA ASP A 13 30.31 12.10 -16.88
C ASP A 13 30.00 13.39 -16.11
N LYS A 14 28.85 14.02 -16.39
CA LYS A 14 28.36 15.18 -15.61
C LYS A 14 28.02 14.80 -14.18
N LEU A 15 27.37 13.67 -13.95
CA LEU A 15 26.98 13.23 -12.61
C LEU A 15 28.19 12.80 -11.77
N LYS A 16 29.27 12.29 -12.37
CA LYS A 16 30.52 11.97 -11.68
C LYS A 16 31.26 13.19 -11.13
N GLN A 17 30.96 14.38 -11.64
CA GLN A 17 31.52 15.64 -11.14
C GLN A 17 30.75 16.20 -9.93
N VAL A 18 29.61 15.60 -9.57
CA VAL A 18 28.82 16.04 -8.41
C VAL A 18 29.48 15.55 -7.13
N ASP A 19 29.62 16.44 -6.16
CA ASP A 19 30.02 16.06 -4.81
C ASP A 19 28.88 15.34 -4.08
N PHE A 20 29.12 14.07 -3.73
CA PHE A 20 28.19 13.23 -2.98
C PHE A 20 28.55 13.09 -1.50
N SER A 21 29.61 13.78 -1.03
CA SER A 21 30.11 13.69 0.35
C SER A 21 29.05 14.04 1.38
N SER A 22 28.11 14.93 1.03
CA SER A 22 26.99 15.26 1.90
C SER A 22 26.17 14.03 2.28
N LEU A 23 26.00 13.03 1.40
CA LEU A 23 25.28 11.80 1.73
C LEU A 23 26.04 10.85 2.68
N GLU A 24 27.35 11.04 2.83
CA GLU A 24 28.23 10.19 3.65
C GLU A 24 28.41 10.74 5.07
N GLN A 25 28.04 12.01 5.28
CA GLN A 25 28.02 12.61 6.60
C GLN A 25 26.91 12.00 7.46
N SER A 26 27.11 11.98 8.77
CA SER A 26 26.04 11.60 9.71
C SER A 26 25.00 12.71 9.73
N HIS A 27 23.76 12.39 9.36
CA HIS A 27 22.66 13.32 9.44
C HIS A 27 21.83 13.11 10.70
N GLY A 28 20.93 14.05 10.97
CA GLY A 28 19.82 13.80 11.89
C GLY A 28 18.89 12.71 11.33
N PHE A 29 18.20 12.01 12.23
CA PHE A 29 17.26 10.93 11.92
C PHE A 29 16.24 11.29 10.82
N MET A 30 15.86 12.56 10.70
CA MET A 30 14.92 13.05 9.69
C MET A 30 15.45 12.86 8.26
N ALA A 31 16.68 13.31 8.00
CA ALA A 31 17.27 13.24 6.65
C ALA A 31 17.62 11.79 6.29
N ASP A 32 18.19 11.04 7.22
CA ASP A 32 18.46 9.60 7.05
C ASP A 32 17.17 8.82 6.75
N GLY A 33 16.09 9.15 7.45
CA GLY A 33 14.77 8.57 7.22
C GLY A 33 14.27 8.82 5.81
N ILE A 34 14.29 10.07 5.34
CA ILE A 34 13.77 10.42 4.00
C ILE A 34 14.60 9.78 2.89
N VAL A 35 15.94 9.88 2.96
CA VAL A 35 16.84 9.28 1.99
C VAL A 35 16.71 7.75 2.00
N GLY A 36 16.67 7.14 3.18
CA GLY A 36 16.46 5.70 3.34
C GLY A 36 15.10 5.23 2.81
N GLY A 37 14.05 6.02 3.02
CA GLY A 37 12.70 5.76 2.51
C GLY A 37 12.68 5.73 0.97
N PHE A 38 13.29 6.72 0.30
CA PHE A 38 13.39 6.71 -1.16
C PHE A 38 14.30 5.59 -1.67
N LYS A 39 15.39 5.27 -0.97
CA LYS A 39 16.26 4.13 -1.29
C LYS A 39 15.49 2.80 -1.22
N SER A 40 14.69 2.60 -0.18
CA SER A 40 13.80 1.44 -0.03
C SER A 40 12.77 1.38 -1.15
N ALA A 41 12.16 2.51 -1.51
CA ALA A 41 11.20 2.59 -2.61
C ALA A 41 11.84 2.19 -3.96
N ILE A 42 13.06 2.67 -4.26
CA ILE A 42 13.81 2.27 -5.46
C ILE A 42 14.11 0.78 -5.44
N HIS A 43 14.67 0.27 -4.33
CA HIS A 43 15.05 -1.13 -4.20
C HIS A 43 13.89 -2.09 -4.49
N LYS A 44 12.70 -1.79 -3.97
CA LYS A 44 11.49 -2.60 -4.19
C LYS A 44 11.08 -2.67 -5.66
N MET A 45 11.37 -1.66 -6.48
CA MET A 45 11.02 -1.68 -7.92
C MET A 45 11.85 -2.67 -8.74
N HIS A 46 13.00 -3.11 -8.24
CA HIS A 46 13.86 -4.08 -8.93
C HIS A 46 13.41 -5.53 -8.76
N TYR A 47 12.39 -5.80 -7.94
CA TYR A 47 11.85 -7.16 -7.79
C TYR A 47 11.10 -7.62 -9.03
N THR A 48 11.14 -8.92 -9.29
CA THR A 48 10.39 -9.55 -10.39
C THR A 48 8.89 -9.42 -10.15
N PHE A 49 8.09 -9.39 -11.22
CA PHE A 49 6.63 -9.28 -11.12
C PHE A 49 6.01 -10.36 -10.23
N VAL A 50 6.52 -11.61 -10.32
CA VAL A 50 6.08 -12.71 -9.46
C VAL A 50 6.41 -12.42 -7.99
N LYS A 51 7.63 -11.95 -7.69
CA LYS A 51 7.99 -11.56 -6.32
C LYS A 51 7.07 -10.46 -5.78
N GLN A 52 6.73 -9.46 -6.58
CA GLN A 52 5.78 -8.41 -6.19
C GLN A 52 4.42 -8.99 -5.79
N ILE A 53 3.87 -9.92 -6.58
CA ILE A 53 2.61 -10.60 -6.26
C ILE A 53 2.72 -11.38 -4.96
N LEU A 54 3.78 -12.18 -4.77
CA LEU A 54 3.96 -12.98 -3.55
C LEU A 54 4.07 -12.11 -2.28
N LEU A 55 4.82 -11.00 -2.36
CA LEU A 55 4.92 -10.03 -1.29
C LEU A 55 3.56 -9.37 -1.00
N GLY A 56 2.76 -9.13 -2.05
CA GLY A 56 1.40 -8.62 -1.94
C GLY A 56 0.44 -9.61 -1.28
N ILE A 57 0.51 -10.90 -1.65
CA ILE A 57 -0.31 -11.98 -1.09
C ILE A 57 -0.06 -12.12 0.41
N LEU A 58 1.22 -12.18 0.80
CA LEU A 58 1.61 -12.21 2.21
C LEU A 58 0.96 -11.05 2.99
N SER A 59 0.99 -9.86 2.42
CA SER A 59 0.45 -8.67 3.06
C SER A 59 -1.08 -8.68 3.13
N GLY A 60 -1.76 -9.17 2.09
CA GLY A 60 -3.21 -9.34 2.10
C GLY A 60 -3.68 -10.35 3.15
N ILE A 61 -2.94 -11.44 3.34
CA ILE A 61 -3.23 -12.43 4.39
C ILE A 61 -3.11 -11.81 5.78
N ILE A 62 -2.01 -11.08 6.03
CA ILE A 62 -1.79 -10.41 7.33
C ILE A 62 -2.83 -9.32 7.60
N ILE A 63 -3.25 -8.58 6.57
CA ILE A 63 -4.38 -7.64 6.66
C ILE A 63 -5.64 -8.36 7.14
N GLY A 64 -5.93 -9.54 6.58
CA GLY A 64 -7.07 -10.36 6.99
C GLY A 64 -7.04 -10.72 8.48
N PHE A 65 -5.91 -11.24 8.97
CA PHE A 65 -5.73 -11.49 10.41
C PHE A 65 -5.93 -10.22 11.25
N GLY A 66 -5.37 -9.10 10.80
CA GLY A 66 -5.52 -7.80 11.47
C GLY A 66 -6.97 -7.38 11.60
N TYR A 67 -7.77 -7.49 10.52
CA TYR A 67 -9.18 -7.12 10.58
C TYR A 67 -10.02 -8.07 11.41
N VAL A 68 -9.77 -9.38 11.36
CA VAL A 68 -10.48 -10.31 12.25
C VAL A 68 -10.22 -9.95 13.71
N ALA A 69 -8.98 -9.64 14.10
CA ALA A 69 -8.68 -9.17 15.45
C ALA A 69 -9.41 -7.86 15.80
N CYS A 70 -9.46 -6.90 14.87
CA CYS A 70 -10.18 -5.64 15.08
C CYS A 70 -11.70 -5.86 15.21
N LEU A 71 -12.28 -6.72 14.37
CA LEU A 71 -13.69 -7.10 14.39
C LEU A 71 -14.06 -7.74 15.73
N ILE A 72 -13.24 -8.68 16.20
CA ILE A 72 -13.41 -9.35 17.50
C ILE A 72 -13.38 -8.31 18.63
N ALA A 73 -12.38 -7.43 18.63
CA ALA A 73 -12.25 -6.39 19.64
C ALA A 73 -13.45 -5.43 19.65
N MET A 74 -13.97 -5.05 18.48
CA MET A 74 -15.13 -4.17 18.36
C MET A 74 -16.43 -4.83 18.83
N LEU A 75 -16.66 -6.09 18.43
CA LEU A 75 -17.85 -6.84 18.86
C LEU A 75 -17.84 -7.17 20.35
N GLY A 76 -16.66 -7.33 20.95
CA GLY A 76 -16.52 -7.56 22.38
C GLY A 76 -16.79 -6.34 23.26
N LEU A 77 -16.98 -5.15 22.69
CA LEU A 77 -17.33 -3.95 23.45
C LEU A 77 -18.80 -4.02 23.91
N PRO A 78 -19.10 -3.63 25.16
CA PRO A 78 -20.47 -3.38 25.59
C PRO A 78 -21.14 -2.31 24.72
N GLU A 79 -22.45 -2.37 24.56
CA GLU A 79 -23.23 -1.44 23.71
C GLU A 79 -22.97 0.05 24.04
N HIS A 80 -22.91 0.38 25.33
CA HIS A 80 -22.62 1.76 25.79
C HIS A 80 -21.19 2.25 25.46
N TRP A 81 -20.30 1.37 24.97
CA TRP A 81 -18.96 1.68 24.47
C TRP A 81 -18.85 1.57 22.95
N ALA A 82 -19.94 1.47 22.18
CA ALA A 82 -19.88 1.35 20.72
C ALA A 82 -19.06 2.47 20.05
N GLY A 83 -19.04 3.68 20.63
CA GLY A 83 -18.21 4.81 20.18
C GLY A 83 -16.69 4.58 20.29
N PHE A 84 -16.24 3.58 21.04
CA PHE A 84 -14.83 3.18 21.17
C PHE A 84 -14.38 2.19 20.09
N GLY A 85 -15.26 1.74 19.18
CA GLY A 85 -14.89 0.79 18.13
C GLY A 85 -13.72 1.28 17.25
N ASN A 86 -13.73 2.56 16.88
CA ASN A 86 -12.63 3.18 16.15
C ASN A 86 -11.33 3.25 16.96
N VAL A 87 -11.41 3.39 18.29
CA VAL A 87 -10.24 3.32 19.18
C VAL A 87 -9.65 1.91 19.18
N MET A 88 -10.48 0.87 19.22
CA MET A 88 -10.02 -0.52 19.10
C MET A 88 -9.34 -0.78 17.75
N LEU A 89 -9.90 -0.25 16.66
CA LEU A 89 -9.27 -0.28 15.35
C LEU A 89 -7.88 0.39 15.40
N GLY A 90 -7.77 1.56 16.03
CA GLY A 90 -6.49 2.26 16.23
C GLY A 90 -5.46 1.47 17.04
N ILE A 91 -5.89 0.67 18.04
CA ILE A 91 -5.00 -0.12 18.91
C ILE A 91 -4.48 -1.38 18.20
N PHE A 92 -5.37 -2.13 17.54
CA PHE A 92 -5.04 -3.45 17.00
C PHE A 92 -4.52 -3.40 15.57
N PHE A 93 -4.97 -2.46 14.74
CA PHE A 93 -4.56 -2.37 13.34
C PHE A 93 -3.05 -2.12 13.14
N PRO A 94 -2.32 -1.36 13.98
CA PRO A 94 -0.86 -1.24 13.89
C PRO A 94 -0.13 -2.58 13.85
N GLY A 95 -0.62 -3.59 14.57
CA GLY A 95 -0.02 -4.92 14.62
C GLY A 95 0.12 -5.55 13.23
N CYS A 96 -0.89 -5.42 12.35
CA CYS A 96 -0.83 -6.03 11.03
C CYS A 96 0.21 -5.35 10.13
N ILE A 97 0.30 -4.02 10.17
CA ILE A 97 1.28 -3.28 9.36
C ILE A 97 2.71 -3.51 9.87
N ILE A 98 2.91 -3.63 11.18
CA ILE A 98 4.20 -4.01 11.77
C ILE A 98 4.64 -5.40 11.27
N LEU A 99 3.75 -6.40 11.33
CA LEU A 99 4.05 -7.75 10.82
C LEU A 99 4.41 -7.74 9.34
N ILE A 100 3.64 -7.01 8.51
CA ILE A 100 3.92 -6.86 7.07
C ILE A 100 5.31 -6.24 6.85
N THR A 101 5.63 -5.19 7.60
CA THR A 101 6.90 -4.48 7.48
C THR A 101 8.09 -5.40 7.79
N PHE A 102 8.00 -6.16 8.88
CA PHE A 102 9.09 -7.02 9.35
C PHE A 102 9.24 -8.31 8.54
N LEU A 103 8.14 -8.86 8.02
CA LEU A 103 8.19 -10.00 7.10
C LEU A 103 8.59 -9.61 5.68
N GLY A 104 8.80 -8.31 5.43
CA GLY A 104 9.21 -7.80 4.12
C GLY A 104 8.08 -7.79 3.08
N GLY A 105 6.83 -7.81 3.53
CA GLY A 105 5.65 -7.79 2.67
C GLY A 105 5.53 -6.50 1.85
N GLY A 106 4.76 -6.60 0.76
CA GLY A 106 4.49 -5.49 -0.14
C GLY A 106 3.06 -4.97 0.00
N LEU A 107 2.93 -3.67 0.23
CA LEU A 107 1.64 -2.97 0.16
C LEU A 107 1.64 -1.94 -0.96
N TYR A 108 0.56 -1.91 -1.76
CA TYR A 108 0.34 -0.92 -2.82
C TYR A 108 0.63 0.50 -2.32
N THR A 109 0.06 0.86 -1.17
CA THR A 109 0.16 2.17 -0.52
C THR A 109 1.60 2.61 -0.22
N SER A 110 2.48 1.68 0.13
CA SER A 110 3.92 1.96 0.30
C SER A 110 4.70 1.92 -1.01
N HIS A 111 4.28 1.12 -1.99
CA HIS A 111 4.95 1.00 -3.29
C HIS A 111 4.78 2.24 -4.15
N VAL A 112 3.67 2.96 -4.02
CA VAL A 112 3.43 4.20 -4.77
C VAL A 112 4.39 5.34 -4.41
N VAL A 113 5.12 5.26 -3.28
CA VAL A 113 6.22 6.19 -2.94
C VAL A 113 7.31 6.21 -4.02
N ALA A 114 7.47 5.11 -4.76
CA ALA A 114 8.39 5.02 -5.89
C ALA A 114 8.04 5.95 -7.08
N THR A 115 6.91 6.68 -7.02
CA THR A 115 6.53 7.68 -8.02
C THR A 115 7.54 8.84 -8.09
N ILE A 116 8.04 9.35 -6.96
CA ILE A 116 9.05 10.41 -6.97
C ILE A 116 10.38 9.92 -7.58
N PRO A 117 10.94 8.76 -7.17
CA PRO A 117 12.07 8.14 -7.88
C PRO A 117 11.83 7.95 -9.39
N MET A 118 10.62 7.53 -9.78
CA MET A 118 10.26 7.36 -11.19
C MET A 118 10.29 8.69 -11.96
N PHE A 119 9.73 9.77 -11.39
CA PHE A 119 9.82 11.11 -11.97
C PHE A 119 11.26 11.65 -12.01
N LYS A 120 12.09 11.30 -11.02
CA LYS A 120 13.54 11.59 -11.00
C LYS A 120 14.35 10.66 -11.92
N LYS A 121 13.68 9.76 -12.65
CA LYS A 121 14.26 8.84 -13.64
C LYS A 121 15.31 7.89 -13.05
N THR A 122 15.18 7.54 -11.77
CA THR A 122 16.06 6.57 -11.11
C THR A 122 15.54 5.14 -11.20
N VAL A 123 14.30 4.96 -11.67
CA VAL A 123 13.68 3.66 -11.97
C VAL A 123 13.00 3.70 -13.34
N TYR A 124 12.87 2.56 -14.01
CA TYR A 124 12.10 2.48 -15.25
C TYR A 124 10.59 2.59 -14.95
N VAL A 125 9.86 3.32 -15.78
CA VAL A 125 8.38 3.41 -15.71
C VAL A 125 7.75 2.01 -15.75
N SER A 126 8.28 1.10 -16.57
CA SER A 126 7.81 -0.28 -16.65
C SER A 126 7.96 -1.05 -15.34
N ASP A 127 9.07 -0.82 -14.62
CA ASP A 127 9.35 -1.54 -13.37
C ASP A 127 8.49 -0.96 -12.24
N TYR A 128 8.29 0.35 -12.24
CA TYR A 128 7.32 1.03 -11.39
C TYR A 128 5.90 0.50 -11.58
N LEU A 129 5.39 0.45 -12.82
CA LEU A 129 4.05 -0.05 -13.11
C LEU A 129 3.88 -1.53 -12.73
N LYS A 130 4.86 -2.38 -13.05
CA LYS A 130 4.87 -3.80 -12.64
C LYS A 130 4.89 -3.94 -11.12
N GLY A 131 5.66 -3.10 -10.43
CA GLY A 131 5.77 -3.07 -8.98
C GLY A 131 4.43 -2.77 -8.32
N ILE A 132 3.86 -1.59 -8.59
CA ILE A 132 2.61 -1.17 -7.95
C ILE A 132 1.44 -2.10 -8.32
N PHE A 133 1.36 -2.52 -9.58
CA PHE A 133 0.27 -3.36 -10.05
C PHE A 133 0.39 -4.80 -9.52
N GLY A 134 1.60 -5.37 -9.54
CA GLY A 134 1.86 -6.71 -9.01
C GLY A 134 1.54 -6.80 -7.51
N VAL A 135 1.96 -5.81 -6.73
CA VAL A 135 1.64 -5.78 -5.29
C VAL A 135 0.15 -5.54 -5.05
N MET A 136 -0.50 -4.66 -5.81
CA MET A 136 -1.95 -4.43 -5.71
C MET A 136 -2.75 -5.71 -5.97
N LEU A 137 -2.42 -6.44 -7.04
CA LEU A 137 -3.02 -7.74 -7.33
C LEU A 137 -2.75 -8.75 -6.21
N GLY A 138 -1.51 -8.78 -5.71
CA GLY A 138 -1.15 -9.63 -4.59
C GLY A 138 -1.96 -9.29 -3.33
N ASN A 139 -2.13 -8.01 -2.98
CA ASN A 139 -2.93 -7.59 -1.84
C ASN A 139 -4.39 -8.04 -1.98
N PHE A 140 -4.97 -7.86 -3.18
CA PHE A 140 -6.33 -8.27 -3.50
C PHE A 140 -6.50 -9.80 -3.43
N ALA A 141 -5.54 -10.58 -3.95
CA ALA A 141 -5.55 -12.03 -3.88
C ALA A 141 -5.28 -12.56 -2.46
N GLY A 142 -4.41 -11.91 -1.69
CA GLY A 142 -4.07 -12.31 -0.33
C GLY A 142 -5.25 -12.18 0.63
N THR A 143 -6.01 -11.09 0.56
CA THR A 143 -7.24 -10.95 1.36
C THR A 143 -8.32 -11.93 0.93
N LEU A 144 -8.45 -12.24 -0.37
CA LEU A 144 -9.35 -13.30 -0.85
C LEU A 144 -8.99 -14.65 -0.23
N ILE A 145 -7.71 -15.05 -0.35
CA ILE A 145 -7.21 -16.32 0.18
C ILE A 145 -7.51 -16.41 1.67
N PHE A 146 -7.21 -15.34 2.42
CA PHE A 146 -7.50 -15.30 3.85
C PHE A 146 -8.99 -15.44 4.14
N VAL A 147 -9.85 -14.63 3.51
CA VAL A 147 -11.29 -14.63 3.77
C VAL A 147 -11.90 -16.00 3.48
N MET A 148 -11.51 -16.65 2.38
CA MET A 148 -11.98 -18.00 2.05
C MET A 148 -11.52 -19.03 3.07
N ILE A 149 -10.24 -19.02 3.45
CA ILE A 149 -9.72 -19.95 4.47
C ILE A 149 -10.38 -19.70 5.82
N PHE A 150 -10.54 -18.44 6.22
CA PHE A 150 -11.16 -18.06 7.48
C PHE A 150 -12.62 -18.49 7.53
N ALA A 151 -13.38 -18.29 6.46
CA ALA A 151 -14.76 -18.78 6.35
C ALA A 151 -14.82 -20.30 6.57
N MET A 152 -13.99 -21.06 5.86
CA MET A 152 -13.96 -22.53 5.96
C MET A 152 -13.36 -23.06 7.26
N ALA A 153 -12.59 -22.24 7.99
CA ALA A 153 -12.02 -22.56 9.30
C ALA A 153 -13.00 -22.34 10.46
N GLY A 154 -14.30 -22.19 10.19
CA GLY A 154 -15.33 -21.92 11.19
C GLY A 154 -15.64 -20.44 11.39
N GLY A 155 -15.08 -19.54 10.55
CA GLY A 155 -15.38 -18.11 10.61
C GLY A 155 -16.83 -17.77 10.27
N LEU A 156 -17.52 -18.63 9.49
CA LEU A 156 -18.95 -18.48 9.19
C LEU A 156 -19.83 -18.62 10.46
N ASP A 157 -19.44 -19.50 11.37
CA ASP A 157 -20.17 -19.78 12.61
C ASP A 157 -19.67 -18.93 13.80
N MET A 158 -18.62 -18.14 13.59
CA MET A 158 -18.02 -17.33 14.65
C MET A 158 -18.92 -16.13 15.01
N LYS A 159 -19.43 -16.14 16.25
CA LYS A 159 -20.27 -15.08 16.81
C LYS A 159 -19.67 -14.51 18.09
N ILE A 160 -19.85 -13.22 18.33
CA ILE A 160 -19.51 -12.53 19.59
C ILE A 160 -20.71 -11.65 19.96
N ASN A 161 -21.21 -11.80 21.19
CA ASN A 161 -22.46 -11.16 21.63
C ASN A 161 -23.61 -11.43 20.64
N ASP A 162 -23.73 -12.69 20.20
CA ASP A 162 -24.68 -13.20 19.20
C ASP A 162 -24.59 -12.59 17.79
N ILE A 163 -23.63 -11.70 17.54
CA ILE A 163 -23.41 -11.07 16.22
C ILE A 163 -22.31 -11.81 15.47
N GLY A 164 -22.55 -12.15 14.20
CA GLY A 164 -21.59 -12.85 13.35
C GLY A 164 -20.39 -11.98 12.95
N ILE A 165 -19.20 -12.57 12.81
CA ILE A 165 -18.02 -11.84 12.32
C ILE A 165 -18.23 -11.34 10.88
N PHE A 166 -18.81 -12.18 10.00
CA PHE A 166 -19.11 -11.80 8.62
C PHE A 166 -20.25 -10.78 8.51
N GLU A 167 -21.18 -10.81 9.46
CA GLU A 167 -22.21 -9.78 9.61
C GLU A 167 -21.57 -8.42 9.92
N LYS A 168 -20.64 -8.38 10.89
CA LYS A 168 -19.91 -7.14 11.21
C LYS A 168 -18.99 -6.67 10.09
N ALA A 169 -18.35 -7.60 9.38
CA ALA A 169 -17.55 -7.24 8.21
C ALA A 169 -18.41 -6.63 7.11
N TYR A 170 -19.62 -7.16 6.87
CA TYR A 170 -20.57 -6.63 5.91
C TYR A 170 -21.05 -5.22 6.30
N ASP A 171 -21.49 -5.05 7.54
CA ASP A 171 -21.90 -3.78 8.13
C ASP A 171 -20.83 -2.69 7.98
N MET A 172 -19.57 -3.00 8.32
CA MET A 172 -18.47 -2.05 8.12
C MET A 172 -18.18 -1.77 6.63
N GLY A 173 -18.43 -2.74 5.75
CA GLY A 173 -18.39 -2.54 4.30
C GLY A 173 -19.42 -1.51 3.84
N LEU A 174 -20.66 -1.61 4.32
CA LEU A 174 -21.73 -0.64 4.05
C LEU A 174 -21.41 0.74 4.62
N HIS A 175 -20.94 0.83 5.87
CA HIS A 175 -20.58 2.11 6.50
C HIS A 175 -19.47 2.87 5.79
N LYS A 176 -18.63 2.17 5.00
CA LYS A 176 -17.61 2.80 4.15
C LYS A 176 -18.19 3.50 2.91
N LEU A 177 -19.45 3.27 2.58
CA LEU A 177 -20.21 3.99 1.55
C LEU A 177 -20.88 5.22 2.16
N TYR A 178 -20.07 6.26 2.39
CA TYR A 178 -20.47 7.45 3.15
C TYR A 178 -21.78 8.09 2.66
N ARG A 179 -22.80 8.07 3.53
CA ARG A 179 -24.16 8.61 3.29
C ARG A 179 -24.88 8.02 2.06
N PHE A 180 -24.40 6.90 1.53
CA PHE A 180 -24.97 6.29 0.34
C PHE A 180 -26.29 5.55 0.63
N GLU A 181 -26.32 4.81 1.74
CA GLU A 181 -27.44 3.94 2.11
C GLU A 181 -28.74 4.72 2.34
N SER A 182 -28.67 5.92 2.91
CA SER A 182 -29.83 6.71 3.30
C SER A 182 -30.66 7.26 2.14
N SER A 183 -30.13 7.32 0.91
CA SER A 183 -30.87 7.94 -0.20
C SER A 183 -30.59 7.36 -1.58
N LYS A 184 -29.45 6.69 -1.81
CA LYS A 184 -29.00 6.13 -3.11
C LYS A 184 -29.20 7.09 -4.30
N THR A 185 -29.20 8.41 -4.05
CA THR A 185 -29.35 9.44 -5.09
C THR A 185 -28.03 9.66 -5.82
N PHE A 186 -28.07 10.28 -7.00
CA PHE A 186 -26.85 10.70 -7.71
C PHE A 186 -25.93 11.57 -6.83
N SER A 187 -26.51 12.48 -6.04
CA SER A 187 -25.74 13.31 -5.10
C SER A 187 -25.06 12.49 -4.00
N ALA A 188 -25.71 11.44 -3.49
CA ALA A 188 -25.12 10.54 -2.51
C ALA A 188 -23.99 9.69 -3.11
N VAL A 189 -24.13 9.23 -4.36
CA VAL A 189 -23.05 8.56 -5.11
C VAL A 189 -21.84 9.47 -5.23
N VAL A 190 -22.02 10.70 -5.72
CA VAL A 190 -20.92 11.67 -5.89
C VAL A 190 -20.24 11.97 -4.54
N LEU A 191 -21.04 12.20 -3.50
CA LEU A 191 -20.51 12.48 -2.16
C LEU A 191 -19.70 11.29 -1.61
N SER A 192 -20.19 10.06 -1.78
CA SER A 192 -19.49 8.87 -1.32
C SER A 192 -18.19 8.62 -2.10
N VAL A 193 -18.17 8.85 -3.43
CA VAL A 193 -16.95 8.77 -4.24
C VAL A 193 -15.90 9.78 -3.77
N LEU A 194 -16.32 11.04 -3.57
CA LEU A 194 -15.43 12.10 -3.10
C LEU A 194 -14.92 11.83 -1.69
N ALA A 195 -15.78 11.34 -0.79
CA ALA A 195 -15.40 10.93 0.55
C ALA A 195 -14.38 9.78 0.51
N ALA A 196 -14.60 8.74 -0.29
CA ALA A 196 -13.67 7.63 -0.43
C ALA A 196 -12.32 8.06 -1.01
N LEU A 197 -12.32 8.93 -2.03
CA LEU A 197 -11.10 9.48 -2.62
C LEU A 197 -10.32 10.35 -1.64
N THR A 198 -10.97 11.33 -1.00
CA THR A 198 -10.30 12.26 -0.08
C THR A 198 -9.83 11.57 1.20
N SER A 199 -10.64 10.64 1.73
CA SER A 199 -10.24 9.75 2.83
C SER A 199 -9.05 8.87 2.43
N GLY A 200 -9.01 8.38 1.19
CA GLY A 200 -7.87 7.66 0.64
C GLY A 200 -6.58 8.50 0.59
N ILE A 201 -6.68 9.80 0.30
CA ILE A 201 -5.53 10.72 0.35
C ILE A 201 -5.01 10.81 1.77
N LEU A 202 -5.88 11.09 2.74
CA LEU A 202 -5.52 11.22 4.16
C LEU A 202 -4.91 9.92 4.71
N CYS A 203 -5.49 8.77 4.36
CA CYS A 203 -4.96 7.46 4.72
C CYS A 203 -3.52 7.32 4.25
N ASN A 204 -3.25 7.54 2.96
CA ASN A 204 -1.93 7.23 2.43
C ASN A 204 -0.89 8.32 2.67
N ILE A 205 -1.28 9.52 3.11
CA ILE A 205 -0.34 10.46 3.75
C ILE A 205 0.27 9.82 5.01
N MET A 206 -0.55 9.19 5.86
CA MET A 206 -0.03 8.52 7.06
C MET A 206 0.70 7.20 6.74
N VAL A 207 0.12 6.36 5.88
CA VAL A 207 0.70 5.04 5.57
C VAL A 207 2.03 5.17 4.83
N SER A 208 2.14 6.07 3.85
CA SER A 208 3.43 6.25 3.14
C SER A 208 4.54 6.84 4.02
N ALA A 209 4.19 7.53 5.11
CA ALA A 209 5.16 8.04 6.09
C ALA A 209 5.90 6.93 6.84
N THR A 210 5.35 5.73 6.88
CA THR A 210 6.02 4.58 7.51
C THR A 210 7.35 4.22 6.83
N LEU A 211 7.50 4.46 5.51
CA LEU A 211 8.75 4.18 4.80
C LEU A 211 9.93 5.04 5.30
N PRO A 212 9.83 6.38 5.34
CA PRO A 212 10.89 7.20 5.90
C PRO A 212 11.02 7.04 7.42
N LEU A 213 9.93 6.83 8.15
CA LEU A 213 9.98 6.62 9.61
C LEU A 213 10.68 5.31 10.00
N THR A 214 10.44 4.21 9.28
CA THR A 214 11.20 2.96 9.53
C THR A 214 12.67 3.11 9.17
N SER A 215 12.99 3.99 8.22
CA SER A 215 14.36 4.23 7.78
C SER A 215 15.11 5.25 8.65
N SER A 216 14.43 5.96 9.57
CA SER A 216 15.04 6.98 10.44
C SER A 216 15.77 6.38 11.64
N SER A 217 15.58 5.08 11.90
CA SER A 217 16.21 4.35 13.01
C SER A 217 16.90 3.10 12.48
N LYS A 218 18.13 2.86 12.95
CA LYS A 218 18.84 1.58 12.72
C LYS A 218 18.37 0.47 13.66
N HIS A 219 17.69 0.82 14.75
CA HIS A 219 17.15 -0.13 15.72
C HIS A 219 15.71 -0.50 15.37
N PRO A 220 15.39 -1.79 15.19
CA PRO A 220 14.05 -2.24 14.83
C PRO A 220 12.97 -1.82 15.85
N VAL A 221 13.31 -1.80 17.14
CA VAL A 221 12.38 -1.36 18.20
C VAL A 221 12.02 0.12 18.01
N GLY A 222 13.00 0.98 17.75
CA GLY A 222 12.76 2.41 17.49
C GLY A 222 11.89 2.62 16.24
N ALA A 223 12.16 1.86 15.18
CA ALA A 223 11.36 1.89 13.94
C ALA A 223 9.91 1.46 14.19
N LEU A 224 9.67 0.47 15.07
CA LEU A 224 8.35 0.01 15.44
C LEU A 224 7.56 1.07 16.21
N PHE A 225 8.17 1.72 17.20
CA PHE A 225 7.49 2.76 17.98
C PHE A 225 7.02 3.94 17.13
N VAL A 226 7.84 4.40 16.18
CA VAL A 226 7.50 5.56 15.35
C VAL A 226 6.39 5.27 14.34
N ILE A 227 6.27 4.03 13.84
CA ILE A 227 5.20 3.70 12.89
C ILE A 227 3.85 3.45 13.55
N ILE A 228 3.80 3.10 14.84
CA ILE A 228 2.53 2.88 15.55
C ILE A 228 1.63 4.11 15.43
N PHE A 229 2.17 5.32 15.60
CA PHE A 229 1.39 6.56 15.59
C PHE A 229 0.68 6.83 14.26
N PRO A 230 1.35 6.93 13.10
CA PRO A 230 0.65 7.18 11.84
C PRO A 230 -0.36 6.08 11.54
N ILE A 231 -0.08 4.81 11.90
CA ILE A 231 -1.02 3.71 11.67
C ILE A 231 -2.25 3.84 12.57
N THR A 232 -2.04 4.09 13.85
CA THR A 232 -3.11 4.33 14.84
C THR A 232 -4.01 5.47 14.39
N PHE A 233 -3.42 6.59 13.97
CA PHE A 233 -4.17 7.78 13.60
C PHE A 233 -5.07 7.55 12.40
N PHE A 234 -4.56 6.97 11.30
CA PHE A 234 -5.44 6.74 10.15
C PHE A 234 -6.50 5.69 10.42
N ALA A 235 -6.15 4.63 11.17
CA ALA A 235 -7.06 3.54 11.48
C ALA A 235 -8.18 4.04 12.39
N MET A 236 -7.85 4.76 13.45
CA MET A 236 -8.81 5.36 14.37
C MET A 236 -9.67 6.45 13.71
N SER A 237 -9.13 7.19 12.74
CA SER A 237 -9.92 8.15 11.95
C SER A 237 -10.84 7.48 10.92
N GLY A 238 -10.78 6.15 10.75
CA GLY A 238 -11.59 5.41 9.78
C GLY A 238 -11.25 5.75 8.34
N TYR A 239 -10.00 6.16 8.06
CA TYR A 239 -9.62 6.52 6.70
C TYR A 239 -9.57 5.31 5.76
N GLN A 240 -9.88 5.53 4.48
CA GLN A 240 -10.01 4.45 3.50
C GLN A 240 -8.64 3.98 3.01
N HIS A 241 -8.34 2.71 3.24
CA HIS A 241 -7.11 2.05 2.77
C HIS A 241 -7.48 0.98 1.75
N GLY A 242 -7.10 1.18 0.49
CA GLY A 242 -7.49 0.32 -0.63
C GLY A 242 -7.16 -1.15 -0.40
N PRO A 243 -5.90 -1.51 -0.08
CA PRO A 243 -5.53 -2.90 0.22
C PRO A 243 -6.36 -3.48 1.36
N ALA A 244 -6.62 -2.72 2.42
CA ALA A 244 -7.44 -3.17 3.54
C ALA A 244 -8.92 -3.29 3.15
N ASN A 245 -9.44 -2.39 2.31
CA ASN A 245 -10.83 -2.43 1.84
C ASN A 245 -11.12 -3.66 0.97
N THR A 246 -10.11 -4.31 0.39
CA THR A 246 -10.30 -5.59 -0.30
C THR A 246 -10.78 -6.72 0.65
N PHE A 247 -10.43 -6.67 1.94
CA PHE A 247 -10.96 -7.62 2.93
C PHE A 247 -12.48 -7.49 3.05
N PHE A 248 -13.03 -6.27 3.13
CA PHE A 248 -14.47 -6.06 3.18
C PHE A 248 -15.16 -6.43 1.88
N PHE A 249 -14.56 -6.08 0.73
CA PHE A 249 -15.07 -6.49 -0.58
C PHE A 249 -15.27 -8.02 -0.65
N TRP A 250 -14.26 -8.79 -0.24
CA TRP A 250 -14.36 -10.25 -0.23
C TRP A 250 -15.29 -10.79 0.85
N SER A 251 -15.30 -10.18 2.03
CA SER A 251 -16.24 -10.56 3.10
C SER A 251 -17.68 -10.36 2.65
N MET A 252 -17.99 -9.26 1.96
CA MET A 252 -19.33 -9.01 1.41
C MET A 252 -19.73 -10.04 0.35
N ILE A 253 -18.79 -10.50 -0.48
CA ILE A 253 -19.03 -11.60 -1.43
C ILE A 253 -19.31 -12.89 -0.68
N VAL A 254 -18.51 -13.23 0.34
CA VAL A 254 -18.73 -14.42 1.17
C VAL A 254 -20.09 -14.36 1.85
N SER A 255 -20.51 -13.22 2.43
CA SER A 255 -21.83 -13.06 3.04
C SER A 255 -22.98 -13.15 2.03
N ASN A 256 -22.75 -12.97 0.73
CA ASN A 256 -23.76 -13.21 -0.30
C ASN A 256 -23.86 -14.69 -0.71
N ILE A 257 -22.75 -15.43 -0.64
CA ILE A 257 -22.70 -16.86 -0.97
C ILE A 257 -23.15 -17.70 0.23
N PHE A 258 -22.75 -17.29 1.42
CA PHE A 258 -23.06 -17.89 2.71
C PHE A 258 -23.65 -16.81 3.62
N PRO A 259 -24.96 -16.52 3.49
CA PRO A 259 -25.63 -15.51 4.31
C PRO A 259 -25.45 -15.78 5.81
N PRO A 260 -25.06 -14.77 6.61
CA PRO A 260 -25.02 -14.92 8.06
C PRO A 260 -26.44 -15.10 8.59
N GLU A 261 -26.60 -15.90 9.64
CA GLU A 261 -27.90 -16.05 10.31
C GLU A 261 -28.31 -14.74 11.00
N MET A 262 -29.37 -14.10 10.51
CA MET A 262 -29.91 -12.86 11.09
C MET A 262 -30.88 -13.20 12.25
N GLY A 263 -30.38 -13.12 13.50
CA GLY A 263 -31.17 -13.29 14.72
C GLY A 263 -31.76 -11.98 15.26
N GLU A 264 -32.43 -12.04 16.42
CA GLU A 264 -33.01 -10.84 17.09
C GLU A 264 -31.96 -9.76 17.41
N ASN A 265 -30.71 -10.17 17.64
CA ASN A 265 -29.58 -9.28 17.94
C ASN A 265 -28.80 -8.85 16.69
N SER A 266 -29.34 -9.10 15.48
CA SER A 266 -28.64 -8.76 14.23
C SER A 266 -28.45 -7.25 14.09
N ILE A 267 -27.24 -6.86 13.68
CA ILE A 267 -26.86 -5.48 13.35
C ILE A 267 -27.14 -5.14 11.88
N LEU A 268 -27.42 -6.14 11.04
CA LEU A 268 -27.86 -5.89 9.66
C LEU A 268 -29.37 -5.66 9.64
N HIS A 269 -29.80 -4.61 8.94
CA HIS A 269 -31.22 -4.32 8.74
C HIS A 269 -31.81 -5.05 7.53
N ASN A 270 -30.96 -5.48 6.60
CA ASN A 270 -31.35 -6.17 5.39
C ASN A 270 -30.35 -7.30 5.12
N GLU A 271 -30.84 -8.36 4.48
CA GLU A 271 -30.01 -9.45 3.98
C GLU A 271 -28.93 -8.94 3.01
N PRO A 272 -27.72 -9.55 3.00
CA PRO A 272 -26.68 -9.22 2.04
C PRO A 272 -27.15 -9.23 0.59
N GLN A 273 -26.77 -8.19 -0.16
CA GLN A 273 -27.13 -8.03 -1.56
C GLN A 273 -25.90 -7.90 -2.45
N ILE A 274 -25.92 -8.59 -3.59
CA ILE A 274 -24.80 -8.53 -4.54
C ILE A 274 -24.61 -7.11 -5.10
N LEU A 275 -25.68 -6.33 -5.11
CA LEU A 275 -25.66 -4.94 -5.55
C LEU A 275 -24.81 -4.06 -4.61
N ASP A 276 -24.77 -4.35 -3.32
CA ASP A 276 -23.92 -3.62 -2.37
C ASP A 276 -22.44 -3.88 -2.64
N VAL A 277 -22.08 -5.10 -3.07
CA VAL A 277 -20.71 -5.44 -3.53
C VAL A 277 -20.33 -4.60 -4.76
N VAL A 278 -21.25 -4.48 -5.72
CA VAL A 278 -21.05 -3.65 -6.92
C VAL A 278 -20.85 -2.18 -6.54
N TYR A 279 -21.70 -1.65 -5.65
CA TYR A 279 -21.54 -0.29 -5.15
C TYR A 279 -20.23 -0.10 -4.39
N PHE A 280 -19.86 -1.03 -3.51
CA PHE A 280 -18.60 -0.99 -2.79
C PHE A 280 -17.41 -0.92 -3.75
N PHE A 281 -17.41 -1.70 -4.82
CA PHE A 281 -16.34 -1.71 -5.81
C PHE A 281 -16.18 -0.35 -6.52
N PHE A 282 -17.26 0.20 -7.06
CA PHE A 282 -17.20 1.41 -7.88
C PHE A 282 -17.19 2.72 -7.07
N ILE A 283 -17.90 2.76 -5.95
CA ILE A 283 -18.13 3.98 -5.16
C ILE A 283 -17.09 4.11 -4.03
N ASN A 284 -16.55 3.00 -3.52
CA ASN A 284 -15.53 3.02 -2.47
C ASN A 284 -14.15 2.55 -2.96
N LEU A 285 -14.03 1.33 -3.48
CA LEU A 285 -12.73 0.67 -3.66
C LEU A 285 -11.86 1.37 -4.72
N ILE A 286 -12.40 1.62 -5.92
CA ILE A 286 -11.68 2.33 -6.99
C ILE A 286 -11.28 3.74 -6.55
N PRO A 287 -12.20 4.61 -6.06
CA PRO A 287 -11.83 5.95 -5.58
C PRO A 287 -10.80 5.92 -4.46
N THR A 288 -10.86 4.93 -3.56
CA THR A 288 -9.89 4.75 -2.48
C THR A 288 -8.49 4.46 -3.03
N PHE A 289 -8.34 3.55 -4.00
CA PHE A 289 -7.04 3.27 -4.61
C PHE A 289 -6.44 4.51 -5.28
N ILE A 290 -7.27 5.30 -5.97
CA ILE A 290 -6.86 6.57 -6.59
C ILE A 290 -6.45 7.58 -5.51
N GLY A 291 -7.25 7.75 -4.46
CA GLY A 291 -6.94 8.62 -3.33
C GLY A 291 -5.65 8.21 -2.63
N ASN A 292 -5.47 6.92 -2.37
CA ASN A 292 -4.23 6.39 -1.83
C ASN A 292 -3.04 6.68 -2.74
N TRP A 293 -3.17 6.52 -4.05
CA TRP A 293 -2.12 6.92 -4.99
C TRP A 293 -1.78 8.39 -4.82
N ILE A 294 -2.75 9.29 -4.88
CA ILE A 294 -2.54 10.74 -4.74
C ILE A 294 -1.81 11.07 -3.43
N GLY A 295 -2.27 10.54 -2.29
CA GLY A 295 -1.68 10.78 -0.97
C GLY A 295 -0.23 10.29 -0.83
N GLY A 296 0.03 9.05 -1.27
CA GLY A 296 1.33 8.38 -1.07
C GLY A 296 2.28 8.42 -2.26
N ALA A 297 1.86 8.91 -3.43
CA ALA A 297 2.71 9.13 -4.60
C ALA A 297 3.14 10.59 -4.74
N ILE A 298 2.22 11.52 -4.41
CA ILE A 298 2.40 12.96 -4.68
C ILE A 298 2.52 13.73 -3.37
N PHE A 299 1.49 13.72 -2.52
CA PHE A 299 1.41 14.65 -1.38
C PHE A 299 2.55 14.45 -0.40
N LEU A 300 2.60 13.31 0.31
CA LEU A 300 3.62 13.14 1.34
C LEU A 300 5.03 13.06 0.75
N PRO A 301 5.36 12.17 -0.21
CA PRO A 301 6.73 12.07 -0.71
C PRO A 301 7.19 13.33 -1.44
N GLY A 302 6.28 14.01 -2.16
CA GLY A 302 6.57 15.27 -2.82
C GLY A 302 6.87 16.37 -1.81
N LEU A 303 6.05 16.52 -0.76
CA LEU A 303 6.30 17.50 0.30
C LEU A 303 7.63 17.22 1.02
N LEU A 304 7.89 15.97 1.40
CA LEU A 304 9.16 15.58 2.04
C LEU A 304 10.37 15.86 1.13
N HIS A 305 10.24 15.60 -0.18
CA HIS A 305 11.27 15.94 -1.15
C HIS A 305 11.49 17.46 -1.24
N LEU A 306 10.42 18.26 -1.30
CA LEU A 306 10.50 19.72 -1.42
C LEU A 306 11.13 20.38 -0.18
N ILE A 307 10.83 19.87 1.02
CA ILE A 307 11.41 20.35 2.28
C ILE A 307 12.90 19.98 2.36
N ASN A 308 13.27 18.80 1.86
CA ASN A 308 14.61 18.22 2.04
C ASN A 308 15.40 18.18 0.73
N LYS A 309 15.25 19.19 -0.13
CA LYS A 309 15.90 19.22 -1.45
C LYS A 309 17.41 19.07 -1.37
N GLU A 310 18.04 19.68 -0.37
CA GLU A 310 19.49 19.64 -0.19
C GLU A 310 20.04 18.20 -0.12
N TYR A 311 19.34 17.30 0.59
CA TYR A 311 19.72 15.90 0.70
C TYR A 311 19.17 15.06 -0.45
N THR A 312 17.88 15.26 -0.76
CA THR A 312 17.17 14.40 -1.70
C THR A 312 17.61 14.62 -3.15
N ASP A 313 17.96 15.84 -3.58
CA ASP A 313 18.49 16.05 -4.93
C ASP A 313 19.88 15.45 -5.11
N VAL A 314 20.75 15.51 -4.09
CA VAL A 314 22.05 14.84 -4.13
C VAL A 314 21.86 13.32 -4.17
N PHE A 315 20.95 12.77 -3.35
CA PHE A 315 20.57 11.37 -3.40
C PHE A 315 20.04 10.95 -4.77
N PHE A 316 19.10 11.68 -5.36
CA PHE A 316 18.55 11.33 -6.67
C PHE A 316 19.58 11.43 -7.79
N LYS A 317 20.54 12.37 -7.71
CA LYS A 317 21.67 12.42 -8.65
C LYS A 317 22.55 11.17 -8.53
N LYS A 318 22.85 10.72 -7.31
CA LYS A 318 23.62 9.49 -7.07
C LYS A 318 22.88 8.25 -7.57
N ALA A 319 21.61 8.10 -7.21
CA ALA A 319 20.77 6.99 -7.69
C ALA A 319 20.58 7.01 -9.22
N ARG A 320 20.53 8.21 -9.84
CA ARG A 320 20.48 8.36 -11.29
C ARG A 320 21.80 7.93 -11.95
N LEU A 321 22.94 8.26 -11.36
CA LEU A 321 24.25 7.82 -11.84
C LEU A 321 24.32 6.29 -11.84
N GLU A 322 24.01 5.65 -10.71
CA GLU A 322 24.00 4.19 -10.56
C GLU A 322 23.07 3.53 -11.59
N PHE A 323 21.87 4.07 -11.78
CA PHE A 323 20.91 3.60 -12.79
C PHE A 323 21.46 3.68 -14.21
N LEU A 324 22.14 4.77 -14.57
CA LEU A 324 22.69 4.96 -15.91
C LEU A 324 23.90 4.08 -16.17
N GLU A 325 24.77 3.88 -15.18
CA GLU A 325 25.90 2.96 -15.27
C GLU A 325 25.41 1.52 -15.48
N GLU A 326 24.41 1.08 -14.71
CA GLU A 326 23.80 -0.25 -14.90
C GLU A 326 23.19 -0.38 -16.31
N LYS A 327 22.46 0.66 -16.75
CA LYS A 327 21.87 0.71 -18.09
C LYS A 327 22.93 0.63 -19.19
N MET A 328 24.06 1.33 -19.03
CA MET A 328 25.17 1.29 -19.99
C MET A 328 25.77 -0.12 -20.06
N THR A 329 26.06 -0.73 -18.91
CA THR A 329 26.54 -2.11 -18.82
C THR A 329 25.59 -3.08 -19.54
N ARG A 330 24.28 -2.99 -19.28
CA ARG A 330 23.26 -3.85 -19.95
C ARG A 330 23.25 -3.68 -21.47
N ILE A 331 23.44 -2.46 -21.98
CA ILE A 331 23.52 -2.18 -23.42
C ILE A 331 24.78 -2.83 -24.01
N THR A 332 25.94 -2.61 -23.39
CA THR A 332 27.22 -3.16 -23.83
C THR A 332 27.21 -4.69 -23.84
N THR A 333 26.71 -5.33 -22.79
CA THR A 333 26.58 -6.81 -22.74
C THR A 333 25.67 -7.35 -23.84
N LYS A 334 24.54 -6.70 -24.13
CA LYS A 334 23.64 -7.13 -25.23
C LYS A 334 24.32 -7.01 -26.59
N LEU A 335 25.10 -5.96 -26.83
CA LEU A 335 25.84 -5.79 -28.08
C LEU A 335 26.92 -6.87 -28.24
N ASN A 336 27.70 -7.14 -27.19
CA ASN A 336 28.72 -8.20 -27.20
C ASN A 336 28.09 -9.59 -27.46
N ASN A 337 26.95 -9.88 -26.83
CA ASN A 337 26.23 -11.13 -27.06
C ASN A 337 25.68 -11.25 -28.49
N LYS A 338 25.23 -10.14 -29.10
CA LYS A 338 24.78 -10.12 -30.50
C LYS A 338 25.94 -10.34 -31.46
N ALA A 339 27.07 -9.67 -31.23
CA ALA A 339 28.29 -9.83 -32.03
C ALA A 339 28.81 -11.28 -32.00
N ASN A 340 28.85 -11.90 -30.82
CA ASN A 340 29.29 -13.29 -30.64
C ASN A 340 28.33 -14.31 -31.30
N LYS A 341 27.02 -14.02 -31.35
CA LYS A 341 26.05 -14.86 -32.07
C LYS A 341 26.24 -14.76 -33.59
N SER A 342 26.46 -13.55 -34.13
CA SER A 342 26.68 -13.39 -35.58
C SER A 342 27.96 -14.06 -36.08
N THR A 343 29.03 -14.10 -35.27
CA THR A 343 30.28 -14.82 -35.63
C THR A 343 30.14 -16.34 -35.58
N LYS A 344 29.18 -16.87 -34.79
CA LYS A 344 28.91 -18.31 -34.71
C LYS A 344 27.99 -18.84 -35.81
N THR A 345 27.15 -17.98 -36.40
CA THR A 345 26.27 -18.33 -37.54
C THR A 345 26.93 -18.10 -38.91
N SER A 346 28.08 -17.43 -38.95
CA SER A 346 28.88 -17.22 -40.17
C SER A 346 30.02 -18.25 -40.34
N LYS A 347 30.09 -19.25 -39.45
CA LYS A 347 30.89 -20.46 -39.56
C LYS A 347 29.91 -21.63 -39.67
#